data_AF-A0A2A7MRC5-F1
#
_entry.id   AF-A0A2A7MRC5-F1
#
_cell.length_a   1.000
_cell.length_b   1.000
_cell.length_c   1.000
_cell.angle_alpha   90.00
_cell.angle_beta   90.00
_cell.angle_gamma   90.00
#
_symmetry.space_group_name_H-M   'P 1'
#
loop_
_entity.id
_entity.type
_entity.pdbx_description
1 polymer ?
#
loop_
_entity_poly.entity_id
_entity_poly.type
_entity_poly.pdbx_seq_one_letter_code
_entity_poly.pdbx_strand_id
1 'polypeptide(L)'
;MAIFTWHEIGDTPASPGVYAWYYTPEITAFDLENIINEIEELLKLGESSAAKAVVKAFLEKRVFQYFEEQPYEAQLRGPLKPRYEGRIHHVPVLSDSMLERILEDPRRLVTIRSVLAASAPEFASPIYIGMSDCLRVRLRRHKSLIEKFGEISGPQPQEGTQRDYTFAREIRARKIPPSRLFVITRIINDAPGTYIDIENILNRIHCPLLGRN
;
A
#
# COMPACT_ATOMS: atom_id res chain seq x y z
N MET A 1 -19.49 4.99 -8.15
CA MET A 1 -18.26 5.01 -7.35
C MET A 1 -17.60 6.34 -7.61
N ALA A 2 -17.00 6.94 -6.59
CA ALA A 2 -16.34 8.23 -6.72
C ALA A 2 -14.93 8.15 -6.13
N ILE A 3 -13.97 8.73 -6.85
CA ILE A 3 -12.54 8.76 -6.48
C ILE A 3 -12.26 10.14 -5.90
N PHE A 4 -11.53 10.18 -4.78
CA PHE A 4 -11.11 11.41 -4.13
C PHE A 4 -9.61 11.31 -3.81
N THR A 5 -8.82 12.24 -4.33
CA THR A 5 -7.42 12.40 -3.96
C THR A 5 -7.29 12.90 -2.52
N TRP A 6 -6.07 12.90 -1.99
CA TRP A 6 -5.77 13.43 -0.66
C TRP A 6 -6.34 14.82 -0.36
N HIS A 7 -6.35 15.71 -1.36
CA HIS A 7 -6.84 17.09 -1.21
C HIS A 7 -8.37 17.14 -1.23
N GLU A 8 -9.01 16.25 -1.97
CA GLU A 8 -10.47 16.18 -2.17
C GLU A 8 -11.20 15.36 -1.08
N ILE A 9 -10.49 14.80 -0.10
CA ILE A 9 -11.09 14.05 1.02
C ILE A 9 -12.19 14.88 1.72
N GLY A 10 -12.04 16.21 1.76
CA GLY A 10 -13.03 17.12 2.32
C GLY A 10 -14.39 17.07 1.62
N ASP A 11 -14.42 16.70 0.34
CA ASP A 11 -15.59 16.74 -0.55
C ASP A 11 -16.34 15.41 -0.62
N THR A 12 -15.87 14.41 0.10
CA THR A 12 -16.52 13.10 0.22
C THR A 12 -17.97 13.23 0.73
N PRO A 13 -18.88 12.33 0.30
CA PRO A 13 -20.29 12.43 0.64
C PRO A 13 -20.56 12.23 2.14
N ALA A 14 -21.51 12.99 2.69
CA ALA A 14 -22.00 12.81 4.06
C ALA A 14 -23.12 11.74 4.08
N SER A 15 -22.79 10.53 3.67
CA SER A 15 -23.75 9.42 3.54
C SER A 15 -23.13 8.10 4.00
N PRO A 16 -23.95 7.09 4.34
CA PRO A 16 -23.47 5.75 4.64
C PRO A 16 -22.82 5.09 3.44
N GLY A 17 -21.80 4.27 3.68
CA GLY A 17 -21.15 3.54 2.60
C GLY A 17 -19.85 2.86 3.00
N VAL A 18 -19.20 2.30 1.98
CA VAL A 18 -17.87 1.70 2.07
C VAL A 18 -16.85 2.57 1.33
N TYR A 19 -15.60 2.46 1.75
CA TYR A 19 -14.48 3.13 1.10
C TYR A 19 -13.24 2.24 1.09
N ALA A 20 -12.38 2.48 0.11
CA ALA A 20 -11.12 1.78 -0.05
C ALA A 20 -10.00 2.79 -0.32
N TRP A 21 -8.95 2.75 0.50
CA TRP A 21 -7.73 3.52 0.29
C TRP A 21 -6.78 2.77 -0.63
N TYR A 22 -6.13 3.52 -1.51
CA TYR A 22 -5.11 3.05 -2.43
C TYR A 22 -3.86 3.93 -2.31
N TYR A 23 -2.71 3.33 -2.66
CA TYR A 23 -1.44 4.02 -2.75
C TYR A 23 -0.86 3.79 -4.14
N THR A 24 -0.38 4.87 -4.76
CA THR A 24 0.34 4.80 -6.02
C THR A 24 1.82 5.10 -5.78
N PRO A 25 2.74 4.12 -5.92
CA PRO A 25 4.18 4.35 -5.81
C PRO A 25 4.66 5.46 -6.73
N GLU A 26 5.73 6.13 -6.33
CA GLU A 26 6.35 7.19 -7.12
C GLU A 26 7.79 6.84 -7.48
N ILE A 27 8.04 6.86 -8.78
CA ILE A 27 9.39 6.91 -9.35
C ILE A 27 9.45 8.22 -10.12
N THR A 28 10.35 9.13 -9.74
CA THR A 28 10.48 10.43 -10.43
C THR A 28 11.31 10.30 -11.71
N ALA A 29 11.28 11.33 -12.56
CA ALA A 29 12.17 11.37 -13.73
C ALA A 29 13.65 11.38 -13.31
N PHE A 30 13.98 12.13 -12.26
CA PHE A 30 15.32 12.18 -11.67
C PHE A 30 15.76 10.80 -11.15
N ASP A 31 14.87 10.07 -10.47
CA ASP A 31 15.16 8.70 -10.03
C ASP A 31 15.49 7.77 -11.19
N LEU A 32 14.74 7.88 -12.30
CA LEU A 32 14.96 7.09 -13.52
C LEU A 32 16.27 7.43 -14.21
N GLU A 33 16.59 8.72 -14.36
CA GLU A 33 17.84 9.14 -14.99
C GLU A 33 19.04 8.64 -14.20
N ASN A 34 19.02 8.78 -12.87
CA ASN A 34 20.11 8.33 -12.02
C ASN A 34 20.31 6.81 -12.10
N ILE A 35 19.25 6.02 -11.97
CA ILE A 35 19.39 4.55 -11.97
C ILE A 35 19.82 4.03 -13.35
N ILE A 36 19.34 4.63 -14.44
CA ILE A 36 19.73 4.24 -15.80
C ILE A 36 21.22 4.53 -16.00
N ASN A 37 21.69 5.72 -15.63
CA ASN A 37 23.11 6.08 -15.75
C ASN A 37 23.99 5.15 -14.90
N GLU A 38 23.59 4.87 -13.65
CA GLU A 38 24.33 3.97 -12.75
C GLU A 38 24.43 2.54 -13.32
N ILE A 39 23.35 2.01 -13.89
CA ILE A 39 23.35 0.70 -14.56
C ILE A 39 24.31 0.72 -15.76
N GLU A 40 24.21 1.73 -16.63
CA GLU A 40 25.04 1.83 -17.84
C GLU A 40 26.54 1.95 -17.50
N GLU A 41 26.89 2.69 -16.46
CA GLU A 41 28.27 2.81 -15.97
C GLU A 41 28.81 1.48 -15.45
N LEU A 42 28.05 0.76 -14.61
CA LEU A 42 28.46 -0.54 -14.09
C LEU A 42 28.61 -1.59 -15.20
N LEU A 43 27.73 -1.57 -16.20
CA LEU A 43 27.81 -2.47 -17.34
C LEU A 43 29.05 -2.17 -18.21
N LYS A 44 29.43 -0.89 -18.39
CA LYS A 44 30.68 -0.53 -19.09
C LYS A 44 31.93 -1.03 -18.37
N LEU A 45 31.87 -1.13 -17.04
CA LEU A 45 32.95 -1.69 -16.20
C LEU A 45 32.93 -3.23 -16.15
N GLY A 46 31.93 -3.90 -16.75
CA GLY A 46 31.77 -5.35 -16.70
C GLY A 46 31.18 -5.87 -15.37
N GLU A 47 30.67 -4.99 -14.50
CA GLU A 47 30.18 -5.31 -13.17
C GLU A 47 28.69 -5.70 -13.16
N SER A 48 28.32 -6.72 -13.94
CA SER A 48 26.90 -7.12 -14.09
C SER A 48 26.22 -7.50 -12.77
N SER A 49 26.96 -8.14 -11.85
CA SER A 49 26.43 -8.50 -10.51
C SER A 49 26.10 -7.25 -9.67
N ALA A 50 26.95 -6.23 -9.72
CA ALA A 50 26.72 -4.96 -9.05
C ALA A 50 25.52 -4.22 -9.66
N ALA A 51 25.44 -4.17 -11.00
CA ALA A 51 24.31 -3.57 -11.71
C ALA A 51 22.98 -4.24 -11.31
N LYS A 52 22.96 -5.58 -11.20
CA LYS A 52 21.79 -6.34 -10.74
C LYS A 52 21.38 -6.00 -9.31
N ALA A 53 22.36 -5.88 -8.41
CA ALA A 53 22.12 -5.49 -7.02
C ALA A 53 21.54 -4.07 -6.91
N VAL A 54 22.04 -3.14 -7.73
CA VAL A 54 21.57 -1.76 -7.82
C VAL A 54 20.12 -1.68 -8.30
N VAL A 55 19.75 -2.41 -9.37
CA VAL A 55 18.34 -2.51 -9.82
C VAL A 55 17.44 -3.06 -8.72
N LYS A 56 17.88 -4.13 -8.04
CA LYS A 56 17.11 -4.73 -6.94
C LYS A 56 16.88 -3.73 -5.81
N ALA A 57 17.94 -3.06 -5.36
CA ALA A 57 17.84 -2.06 -4.29
C ALA A 57 16.96 -0.86 -4.68
N PHE A 58 17.01 -0.45 -5.94
CA PHE A 58 16.16 0.61 -6.47
C PHE A 58 14.68 0.24 -6.42
N LEU A 59 14.30 -0.92 -6.95
CA LEU A 59 12.91 -1.38 -6.95
C LEU A 59 12.39 -1.64 -5.54
N GLU A 60 13.23 -2.17 -4.66
CA GLU A 60 12.90 -2.34 -3.23
C GLU A 60 12.53 -1.00 -2.60
N LYS A 61 13.44 -0.02 -2.70
CA LYS A 61 13.27 1.31 -2.11
C LYS A 61 12.12 2.11 -2.73
N ARG A 62 11.90 2.01 -4.04
CA ARG A 62 10.94 2.86 -4.75
C ARG A 62 9.56 2.23 -4.91
N VAL A 63 9.46 0.91 -4.83
CA VAL A 63 8.20 0.19 -5.08
C VAL A 63 7.85 -0.71 -3.89
N PHE A 64 8.68 -1.70 -3.56
CA PHE A 64 8.25 -2.80 -2.70
C PHE A 64 8.20 -2.48 -1.21
N GLN A 65 9.08 -1.62 -0.68
CA GLN A 65 9.13 -1.29 0.75
C GLN A 65 7.77 -0.78 1.31
N TYR A 66 6.94 -0.19 0.45
CA TYR A 66 5.63 0.34 0.83
C TYR A 66 4.55 -0.75 0.96
N PHE A 67 4.80 -1.93 0.40
CA PHE A 67 3.91 -3.08 0.43
C PHE A 67 4.40 -4.20 1.35
N GLU A 68 5.50 -3.97 2.08
CA GLU A 68 6.01 -4.94 3.04
C GLU A 68 5.05 -5.09 4.23
N GLU A 69 4.83 -6.33 4.62
CA GLU A 69 4.12 -6.69 5.84
C GLU A 69 5.12 -6.81 6.99
N GLN A 70 4.74 -6.31 8.16
CA GLN A 70 5.51 -6.60 9.35
C GLN A 70 5.43 -8.10 9.65
N PRO A 71 6.50 -8.74 10.14
CA PRO A 71 6.46 -10.15 10.48
C PRO A 71 5.32 -10.44 11.47
N TYR A 72 4.52 -11.46 11.17
CA TYR A 72 3.38 -11.85 11.99
C TYR A 72 3.47 -13.30 12.43
N GLU A 73 2.83 -13.62 13.55
CA GLU A 73 2.77 -14.99 14.06
C GLU A 73 1.67 -15.76 13.33
N ALA A 74 1.99 -16.98 12.91
CA ALA A 74 1.01 -17.87 12.30
C ALA A 74 0.98 -19.20 13.05
N GLN A 75 -0.23 -19.71 13.23
CA GLN A 75 -0.47 -21.02 13.85
C GLN A 75 -1.27 -21.88 12.89
N LEU A 76 -0.71 -23.03 12.49
CA LEU A 76 -1.42 -24.03 11.70
C LEU A 76 -2.00 -25.08 12.65
N ARG A 77 -3.33 -25.25 12.63
CA ARG A 77 -4.05 -26.22 13.47
C ARG A 77 -4.92 -27.14 12.61
N GLY A 78 -5.06 -28.39 13.02
CA GLY A 78 -5.97 -29.36 12.41
C GLY A 78 -5.97 -30.69 13.16
N PRO A 79 -7.05 -31.50 13.11
CA PRO A 79 -7.20 -32.71 13.93
C PRO A 79 -6.09 -33.74 13.74
N LEU A 80 -5.47 -33.75 12.56
CA LEU A 80 -4.40 -34.67 12.16
C LEU A 80 -3.14 -33.94 11.66
N LYS A 81 -3.02 -32.63 11.92
CA LYS A 81 -1.85 -31.84 11.50
C LYS A 81 -0.90 -31.67 12.69
N PRO A 82 0.43 -31.84 12.48
CA PRO A 82 1.40 -31.38 13.46
C PRO A 82 1.17 -29.90 13.79
N ARG A 83 1.42 -29.51 15.05
CA ARG A 83 1.32 -28.10 15.47
C ARG A 83 2.56 -27.35 14.98
N TYR A 84 2.36 -26.36 14.12
CA TYR A 84 3.40 -25.43 13.68
C TYR A 84 3.16 -24.07 14.32
N GLU A 85 4.21 -23.49 14.88
CA GLU A 85 4.20 -22.16 15.52
C GLU A 85 5.50 -21.45 15.16
N GLY A 86 5.39 -20.20 14.72
CA GLY A 86 6.53 -19.39 14.31
C GLY A 86 6.12 -18.04 13.73
N ARG A 87 7.13 -17.25 13.37
CA ARG A 87 6.96 -15.96 12.69
C ARG A 87 7.07 -16.15 11.18
N ILE A 88 6.13 -15.55 10.45
CA ILE A 88 6.16 -15.47 8.99
C ILE A 88 6.72 -14.10 8.60
N HIS A 89 7.68 -14.12 7.68
CA HIS A 89 8.23 -12.92 7.05
C HIS A 89 7.78 -12.88 5.60
N HIS A 90 7.17 -11.76 5.19
CA HIS A 90 6.92 -11.51 3.78
C HIS A 90 8.22 -11.01 3.14
N VAL A 91 8.79 -11.80 2.22
CA VAL A 91 10.02 -11.42 1.49
C VAL A 91 9.70 -11.40 0.00
N PRO A 92 9.51 -10.21 -0.60
CA PRO A 92 9.34 -10.08 -2.04
C PRO A 92 10.57 -10.63 -2.76
N VAL A 93 10.38 -11.60 -3.66
CA VAL A 93 11.46 -12.15 -4.48
C VAL A 93 11.31 -11.62 -5.90
N LEU A 94 12.25 -10.77 -6.31
CA LEU A 94 12.37 -10.36 -7.71
C LEU A 94 12.94 -11.49 -8.55
N SER A 95 12.34 -11.74 -9.71
CA SER A 95 12.84 -12.79 -10.60
C SER A 95 14.13 -12.36 -11.29
N ASP A 96 15.10 -13.27 -11.34
CA ASP A 96 16.38 -13.01 -11.98
C ASP A 96 16.22 -12.62 -13.45
N SER A 97 15.30 -13.28 -14.16
CA SER A 97 14.99 -12.95 -15.55
C SER A 97 14.40 -11.55 -15.74
N MET A 98 13.64 -11.02 -14.77
CA MET A 98 13.18 -9.62 -14.81
C MET A 98 14.38 -8.67 -14.71
N LEU A 99 15.28 -8.93 -13.78
CA LEU A 99 16.45 -8.11 -13.56
C LEU A 99 17.37 -8.13 -14.80
N GLU A 100 17.59 -9.30 -15.39
CA GLU A 100 18.36 -9.45 -16.63
C GLU A 100 17.77 -8.63 -17.78
N ARG A 101 16.45 -8.69 -18.00
CA ARG A 101 15.78 -7.88 -19.04
C ARG A 101 15.90 -6.38 -18.79
N ILE A 102 15.96 -5.94 -17.53
CA ILE A 102 16.18 -4.53 -17.18
C ILE A 102 17.63 -4.14 -17.44
N LEU A 103 18.61 -5.02 -17.19
CA LEU A 103 20.01 -4.74 -17.51
C LEU A 103 20.25 -4.68 -19.03
N GLU A 104 19.57 -5.54 -19.81
CA GLU A 104 19.62 -5.51 -21.28
C GLU A 104 19.06 -4.20 -21.86
N ASP A 105 17.99 -3.66 -21.26
CA ASP A 105 17.39 -2.38 -21.64
C ASP A 105 16.89 -1.61 -20.41
N PRO A 106 17.73 -0.76 -19.80
CA PRO A 106 17.37 0.01 -18.60
C PRO A 106 16.20 0.96 -18.83
N ARG A 107 15.93 1.36 -20.09
CA ARG A 107 14.81 2.26 -20.42
C ARG A 107 13.46 1.60 -20.18
N ARG A 108 13.38 0.28 -20.04
CA ARG A 108 12.16 -0.41 -19.58
C ARG A 108 11.61 0.14 -18.28
N LEU A 109 12.47 0.69 -17.41
CA LEU A 109 12.06 1.32 -16.16
C LEU A 109 11.12 2.52 -16.37
N VAL A 110 11.21 3.21 -17.51
CA VAL A 110 10.27 4.29 -17.89
C VAL A 110 8.86 3.73 -18.06
N THR A 111 8.71 2.65 -18.82
CA THR A 111 7.42 1.98 -19.04
C THR A 111 6.89 1.39 -17.74
N ILE A 112 7.75 0.76 -16.93
CA ILE A 112 7.39 0.22 -15.61
C ILE A 112 6.83 1.33 -14.73
N ARG A 113 7.49 2.50 -14.65
CA ARG A 113 6.98 3.67 -13.92
C ARG A 113 5.59 4.07 -14.41
N SER A 114 5.40 4.22 -15.72
CA SER A 114 4.12 4.67 -16.29
C SER A 114 2.99 3.70 -15.97
N VAL A 115 3.23 2.39 -16.08
CA VAL A 115 2.24 1.35 -15.76
C VAL A 115 1.94 1.32 -14.26
N LEU A 116 2.96 1.38 -13.39
CA LEU A 116 2.75 1.41 -11.94
C LEU A 116 2.00 2.65 -11.49
N ALA A 117 2.21 3.80 -12.14
CA ALA A 117 1.50 5.04 -11.82
C ALA A 117 0.00 4.97 -12.17
N ALA A 118 -0.36 4.13 -13.15
CA ALA A 118 -1.74 3.95 -13.63
C ALA A 118 -2.38 2.63 -13.16
N SER A 119 -1.71 1.86 -12.31
CA SER A 119 -2.16 0.51 -11.95
C SER A 119 -3.26 0.49 -10.88
N ALA A 120 -3.36 1.54 -10.07
CA ALA A 120 -4.38 1.65 -9.03
C ALA A 120 -5.54 2.54 -9.51
N PRO A 121 -6.81 2.11 -9.31
CA PRO A 121 -7.24 0.91 -8.57
C PRO A 121 -7.31 -0.39 -9.39
N GLU A 122 -7.13 -0.38 -10.70
CA GLU A 122 -7.56 -1.46 -11.60
C GLU A 122 -6.83 -2.80 -11.38
N PHE A 123 -5.55 -2.74 -11.02
CA PHE A 123 -4.68 -3.90 -10.77
C PHE A 123 -4.18 -3.97 -9.33
N ALA A 124 -4.30 -2.90 -8.56
CA ALA A 124 -3.82 -2.83 -7.19
C ALA A 124 -4.91 -3.25 -6.19
N SER A 125 -4.56 -4.12 -5.25
CA SER A 125 -5.41 -4.32 -4.07
C SER A 125 -5.43 -3.05 -3.22
N PRO A 126 -6.57 -2.69 -2.62
CA PRO A 126 -6.63 -1.57 -1.69
C PRO A 126 -5.72 -1.84 -0.49
N ILE A 127 -5.07 -0.79 0.01
CA ILE A 127 -4.24 -0.89 1.21
C ILE A 127 -5.10 -0.89 2.48
N TYR A 128 -6.33 -0.38 2.43
CA TYR A 128 -7.28 -0.42 3.55
C TYR A 128 -8.70 -0.35 3.01
N ILE A 129 -9.61 -1.14 3.58
CA ILE A 129 -11.05 -1.06 3.32
C ILE A 129 -11.74 -0.72 4.63
N GLY A 130 -12.68 0.20 4.57
CA GLY A 130 -13.49 0.57 5.72
C GLY A 130 -14.90 0.97 5.35
N MET A 131 -15.67 1.30 6.38
CA MET A 131 -17.05 1.73 6.25
C MET A 131 -17.38 2.84 7.23
N SER A 132 -18.51 3.52 6.98
CA SER A 132 -19.13 4.44 7.92
C SER A 132 -20.60 4.66 7.58
N ASP A 133 -21.37 5.05 8.58
CA ASP A 133 -22.65 5.77 8.48
C ASP A 133 -22.52 7.19 7.88
N CYS A 134 -21.34 7.81 8.00
CA CYS A 134 -21.02 9.09 7.38
C CYS A 134 -19.58 9.11 6.85
N LEU A 135 -19.43 8.81 5.56
CA LEU A 135 -18.12 8.72 4.90
C LEU A 135 -17.27 9.98 5.09
N ARG A 136 -17.86 11.18 4.96
CA ARG A 136 -17.17 12.46 5.15
C ARG A 136 -16.48 12.58 6.50
N VAL A 137 -17.21 12.30 7.59
CA VAL A 137 -16.66 12.42 8.95
C VAL A 137 -15.54 11.41 9.14
N ARG A 138 -15.75 10.17 8.69
CA ARG A 138 -14.78 9.07 8.83
C ARG A 138 -13.47 9.34 8.07
N LEU A 139 -13.57 9.76 6.82
CA LEU A 139 -12.40 9.98 5.96
C LEU A 139 -11.63 11.23 6.39
N ARG A 140 -12.31 12.30 6.82
CA ARG A 140 -11.64 13.46 7.44
C ARG A 140 -10.87 13.08 8.70
N ARG A 141 -11.44 12.21 9.54
CA ARG A 141 -10.76 11.69 10.73
C ARG A 141 -9.48 10.93 10.37
N HIS A 142 -9.53 10.03 9.39
CA HIS A 142 -8.33 9.33 8.89
C HIS A 142 -7.28 10.31 8.39
N LYS A 143 -7.67 11.27 7.54
CA LYS A 143 -6.78 12.32 7.04
C LYS A 143 -6.09 13.07 8.17
N SER A 144 -6.86 13.58 9.14
CA SER A 144 -6.30 14.30 10.29
C SER A 144 -5.39 13.43 11.16
N LEU A 145 -5.66 12.13 11.31
CA LEU A 145 -4.79 11.25 12.08
C LEU A 145 -3.47 11.01 11.37
N ILE A 146 -3.49 10.73 10.07
CA ILE A 146 -2.27 10.56 9.26
C ILE A 146 -1.41 11.84 9.31
N GLU A 147 -2.03 13.02 9.22
CA GLU A 147 -1.33 14.31 9.36
C GLU A 147 -0.71 14.47 10.75
N LYS A 148 -1.46 14.18 11.83
CA LYS A 148 -1.00 14.29 13.22
C LYS A 148 0.13 13.33 13.60
N PHE A 149 0.11 12.09 13.09
CA PHE A 149 1.23 11.16 13.24
C PHE A 149 2.50 11.64 12.51
N GLY A 150 2.37 12.66 11.65
CA GLY A 150 3.48 13.43 11.12
C GLY A 150 4.29 14.18 12.16
N GLU A 151 3.67 14.58 13.27
CA GLU A 151 4.16 15.65 14.15
C GLU A 151 4.52 15.17 15.58
N ILE A 152 3.86 14.15 16.15
CA ILE A 152 4.06 13.77 17.58
C ILE A 152 3.92 12.26 17.81
N SER A 153 4.89 11.65 18.52
CA SER A 153 4.72 10.35 19.20
C SER A 153 3.78 10.52 20.40
N GLY A 154 2.47 10.37 20.17
CA GLY A 154 1.42 10.61 21.17
C GLY A 154 0.75 9.33 21.72
N PRO A 155 0.01 9.45 22.85
CA PRO A 155 -0.40 8.34 23.71
C PRO A 155 -1.43 7.37 23.10
N GLN A 156 -1.51 6.17 23.68
CA GLN A 156 -2.36 5.05 23.25
C GLN A 156 -3.86 5.38 23.27
N PRO A 157 -4.65 4.93 22.27
CA PRO A 157 -6.05 5.35 22.11
C PRO A 157 -7.05 4.36 22.72
N GLN A 158 -8.25 4.84 23.07
CA GLN A 158 -9.40 4.00 23.48
C GLN A 158 -9.93 3.12 22.31
N GLU A 159 -10.56 1.97 22.62
CA GLU A 159 -10.86 0.84 21.72
C GLU A 159 -11.53 1.20 20.36
N GLY A 160 -12.49 2.14 20.33
CA GLY A 160 -13.13 2.58 19.07
C GLY A 160 -12.26 3.50 18.20
N THR A 161 -11.26 4.12 18.83
CA THR A 161 -10.27 5.02 18.23
C THR A 161 -9.03 4.26 17.77
N GLN A 162 -8.83 3.06 18.32
CA GLN A 162 -7.66 2.22 18.07
C GLN A 162 -7.51 1.85 16.58
N ARG A 163 -8.60 1.58 15.86
CA ARG A 163 -8.55 1.17 14.44
C ARG A 163 -8.02 2.26 13.52
N ASP A 164 -8.48 3.49 13.69
CA ASP A 164 -8.04 4.61 12.85
C ASP A 164 -6.60 4.98 13.15
N TYR A 165 -6.23 4.87 14.42
CA TYR A 165 -4.86 5.06 14.86
C TYR A 165 -3.94 3.97 14.31
N THR A 166 -4.38 2.72 14.24
CA THR A 166 -3.62 1.64 13.60
C THR A 166 -3.38 1.97 12.13
N PHE A 167 -4.41 2.29 11.35
CA PHE A 167 -4.23 2.64 9.93
C PHE A 167 -3.25 3.81 9.75
N ALA A 168 -3.45 4.92 10.46
CA ALA A 168 -2.58 6.08 10.35
C ALA A 168 -1.12 5.79 10.78
N ARG A 169 -0.95 5.00 11.84
CA ARG A 169 0.37 4.54 12.31
C ARG A 169 1.05 3.66 11.26
N GLU A 170 0.33 2.74 10.64
CA GLU A 170 0.89 1.84 9.62
C GLU A 170 1.30 2.59 8.34
N ILE A 171 0.53 3.60 7.92
CA ILE A 171 0.90 4.52 6.83
C ILE A 171 2.22 5.23 7.15
N ARG A 172 2.36 5.74 8.38
CA ARG A 172 3.57 6.41 8.86
C ARG A 172 4.77 5.46 8.95
N ALA A 173 4.58 4.27 9.52
CA ALA A 173 5.63 3.25 9.67
C ALA A 173 6.23 2.87 8.31
N ARG A 174 5.41 2.78 7.26
CA ARG A 174 5.82 2.52 5.87
C ARG A 174 6.29 3.75 5.11
N LYS A 175 6.32 4.92 5.74
CA LYS A 175 6.71 6.21 5.13
C LYS A 175 5.93 6.51 3.84
N ILE A 176 4.67 6.11 3.78
CA ILE A 176 3.81 6.35 2.60
C ILE A 176 3.49 7.86 2.54
N PRO A 177 3.83 8.56 1.44
CA PRO A 177 3.49 9.98 1.28
C PRO A 177 1.97 10.18 1.17
N PRO A 178 1.33 11.00 2.02
CA PRO A 178 -0.12 11.19 1.97
C PRO A 178 -0.63 11.75 0.65
N SER A 179 0.17 12.56 -0.05
CA SER A 179 -0.16 13.10 -1.38
C SER A 179 -0.34 12.02 -2.46
N ARG A 180 0.15 10.80 -2.22
CA ARG A 180 0.02 9.64 -3.10
C ARG A 180 -1.10 8.68 -2.69
N LEU A 181 -1.84 9.04 -1.64
CA LEU A 181 -3.03 8.33 -1.21
C LEU A 181 -4.26 8.91 -1.91
N PHE A 182 -5.17 8.02 -2.28
CA PHE A 182 -6.51 8.37 -2.73
C PHE A 182 -7.51 7.34 -2.20
N VAL A 183 -8.78 7.74 -2.18
CA VAL A 183 -9.86 6.91 -1.69
C VAL A 183 -10.94 6.76 -2.74
N ILE A 184 -11.46 5.56 -2.88
CA ILE A 184 -12.65 5.27 -3.67
C ILE A 184 -13.80 5.01 -2.72
N THR A 185 -14.95 5.63 -2.97
CA THR A 185 -16.15 5.47 -2.14
C THR A 185 -17.31 4.90 -2.93
N ARG A 186 -18.16 4.15 -2.20
CA ARG A 186 -19.46 3.68 -2.67
C ARG A 186 -20.51 3.97 -1.59
N ILE A 187 -21.43 4.87 -1.91
CA ILE A 187 -22.62 5.13 -1.08
C ILE A 187 -23.53 3.90 -1.11
N ILE A 188 -24.06 3.53 0.06
CA ILE A 188 -24.99 2.41 0.24
C ILE A 188 -26.24 2.98 0.92
N ASN A 189 -27.35 3.02 0.18
CA ASN A 189 -28.62 3.59 0.63
C ASN A 189 -29.65 2.50 0.98
N ASP A 190 -29.17 1.28 1.25
CA ASP A 190 -30.01 0.12 1.56
C ASP A 190 -30.37 0.06 3.06
N ALA A 191 -30.82 -1.10 3.52
CA ALA A 191 -31.16 -1.32 4.92
C ALA A 191 -30.00 -0.90 5.86
N PRO A 192 -30.33 -0.36 7.06
CA PRO A 192 -29.31 -0.03 8.05
C PRO A 192 -28.39 -1.23 8.32
N GLY A 193 -27.07 -1.00 8.24
CA GLY A 193 -26.05 -2.03 8.47
C GLY A 193 -25.54 -2.74 7.22
N THR A 194 -26.16 -2.63 6.04
CA THR A 194 -25.68 -3.30 4.81
C THR A 194 -24.25 -2.93 4.44
N TYR A 195 -23.81 -1.70 4.73
CA TYR A 195 -22.41 -1.27 4.52
C TYR A 195 -21.40 -1.99 5.43
N ILE A 196 -21.83 -2.53 6.57
CA ILE A 196 -21.00 -3.31 7.49
C ILE A 196 -20.76 -4.70 6.88
N ASP A 197 -21.82 -5.32 6.36
CA ASP A 197 -21.73 -6.64 5.72
C ASP A 197 -20.87 -6.59 4.46
N ILE A 198 -21.06 -5.55 3.64
CA ILE A 198 -20.25 -5.33 2.45
C ILE A 198 -18.77 -5.12 2.82
N GLU A 199 -18.45 -4.31 3.84
CA GLU A 199 -17.06 -4.15 4.30
C GLU A 199 -16.46 -5.47 4.76
N ASN A 200 -17.21 -6.27 5.51
CA ASN A 200 -16.77 -7.58 5.98
C ASN A 200 -16.47 -8.54 4.83
N ILE A 201 -17.30 -8.55 3.78
CA ILE A 201 -17.09 -9.38 2.60
C ILE A 201 -15.87 -8.89 1.82
N LEU A 202 -15.78 -7.59 1.54
CA LEU A 202 -14.69 -7.01 0.75
C LEU A 202 -13.32 -7.22 1.40
N ASN A 203 -13.21 -7.10 2.73
CA ASN A 203 -11.95 -7.37 3.44
C ASN A 203 -11.47 -8.83 3.25
N ARG A 204 -12.39 -9.80 3.16
CA ARG A 204 -12.05 -11.23 2.99
C ARG A 204 -11.71 -11.61 1.55
N ILE A 205 -12.24 -10.87 0.58
CA ILE A 205 -11.93 -11.08 -0.84
C ILE A 205 -10.59 -10.45 -1.19
N HIS A 206 -10.33 -9.23 -0.70
CA HIS A 206 -9.20 -8.42 -1.16
C HIS A 206 -7.98 -8.43 -0.24
N CYS A 207 -8.13 -8.89 1.02
CA CYS A 207 -7.06 -8.98 2.01
C CYS A 207 -6.18 -7.70 2.05
N PRO A 208 -6.77 -6.52 2.35
CA PRO A 208 -6.03 -5.27 2.27
C PRO A 208 -4.80 -5.27 3.19
N LEU A 209 -3.70 -4.69 2.73
CA LEU A 209 -2.39 -4.72 3.39
C LEU A 209 -2.43 -4.20 4.84
N LEU A 210 -3.16 -3.11 5.06
CA LEU A 210 -3.34 -2.45 6.36
C LEU A 210 -4.71 -2.79 6.97
N GLY A 211 -5.30 -3.90 6.48
CA GLY A 211 -6.55 -4.47 6.93
C GLY A 211 -6.48 -5.06 8.33
N ARG A 212 -7.63 -5.55 8.78
CA ARG A 212 -7.75 -6.29 10.04
C ARG A 212 -7.39 -7.75 9.78
N ASN A 213 -6.10 -8.07 9.73
CA ASN A 213 -5.59 -9.44 9.70
C ASN A 213 -5.11 -9.86 11.09
#